data_AF-A0A8S2JYQ5-F1
#
_entry.id   AF-A0A8S2JYQ5-F1
#
_cell.length_a   1.000
_cell.length_b   1.000
_cell.length_c   1.000
_cell.angle_alpha   90.00
_cell.angle_beta   90.00
_cell.angle_gamma   90.00
#
_symmetry.space_group_name_H-M   'P 1'
#
loop_
_entity.id
_entity.type
_entity.pdbx_description
1 polymer ?
#
loop_
_entity_poly.entity_id
_entity_poly.type
_entity_poly.pdbx_seq_one_letter_code
_entity_poly.pdbx_strand_id
1 'polypeptide(L)'
;MREIVHMQAGQCGNQIGSKFWEVISDEHGIDPTGAYHGDSDLQLERINVYYNEAAGGKYVPRAVLVDLEPGTMDSVRSGPFGQLFRPDNFVFGQLNADLRKLAVNMVPFPRLHFFMPGFAPLTSRGSQQYRALTVPELTQQMFDAKNMMAACDPRHGRYLTVACIFRGRMSMKEVDEQMLNVQNKNSSYFVEWIPNNIKTAVCDIPPRGLKMSATFIGNSTAIQELFKRISEQFTAMFRRKAFLHWYTGEGMDEMEFTEAESNMNDLVSEYQQYQDATAEEEGEGGEQEDEEHA
;
A
#
# COMPACT_ATOMS: atom_id res chain seq x y z
N MET A 1 -2.36 -23.24 -0.90
CA MET A 1 -3.53 -22.49 -1.41
C MET A 1 -3.64 -21.21 -0.61
N ARG A 2 -3.68 -20.05 -1.28
CA ARG A 2 -3.64 -18.72 -0.65
C ARG A 2 -4.66 -17.86 -1.39
N GLU A 3 -5.72 -17.49 -0.71
CA GLU A 3 -6.85 -16.77 -1.30
C GLU A 3 -6.99 -15.45 -0.56
N ILE A 4 -7.21 -14.35 -1.28
CA ILE A 4 -7.42 -13.02 -0.73
C ILE A 4 -8.85 -12.60 -1.05
N VAL A 5 -9.61 -12.26 -0.01
CA VAL A 5 -10.91 -11.61 -0.16
C VAL A 5 -10.66 -10.11 -0.21
N HIS A 6 -11.02 -9.49 -1.34
CA HIS A 6 -10.98 -8.04 -1.49
C HIS A 6 -12.29 -7.44 -0.96
N MET A 7 -12.19 -6.37 -0.17
CA MET A 7 -13.36 -5.62 0.28
C MET A 7 -13.18 -4.16 -0.10
N GLN A 8 -14.18 -3.59 -0.75
CA GLN A 8 -14.24 -2.19 -1.13
C GLN A 8 -15.49 -1.55 -0.51
N ALA A 9 -15.30 -0.42 0.16
CA ALA A 9 -16.35 0.25 0.91
C ALA A 9 -16.45 1.74 0.54
N GLY A 10 -17.68 2.22 0.40
CA GLY A 10 -18.01 3.61 0.08
C GLY A 10 -17.63 4.03 -1.34
N GLN A 11 -18.00 5.26 -1.71
CA GLN A 11 -17.87 5.77 -3.07
C GLN A 11 -16.42 5.70 -3.60
N CYS A 12 -15.45 6.20 -2.84
CA CYS A 12 -14.04 6.21 -3.24
C CYS A 12 -13.47 4.79 -3.34
N GLY A 13 -13.73 3.94 -2.32
CA GLY A 13 -13.26 2.56 -2.30
C GLY A 13 -13.81 1.74 -3.47
N ASN A 14 -15.09 1.94 -3.82
CA ASN A 14 -15.72 1.25 -4.94
C ASN A 14 -15.15 1.67 -6.31
N GLN A 15 -14.86 2.95 -6.50
CA GLN A 15 -14.27 3.45 -7.75
C GLN A 15 -12.83 2.96 -7.94
N ILE A 16 -12.01 3.04 -6.89
CA ILE A 16 -10.62 2.55 -6.92
C ILE A 16 -10.61 1.03 -7.08
N GLY A 17 -11.45 0.30 -6.34
CA GLY A 17 -11.59 -1.15 -6.45
C GLY A 17 -12.00 -1.60 -7.85
N SER A 18 -12.96 -0.91 -8.47
CA SER A 18 -13.35 -1.19 -9.86
C SER A 18 -12.17 -1.03 -10.83
N LYS A 19 -11.37 0.04 -10.68
CA LYS A 19 -10.17 0.24 -11.51
C LYS A 19 -9.07 -0.77 -11.21
N PHE A 20 -8.91 -1.18 -9.96
CA PHE A 20 -8.01 -2.26 -9.58
C PHE A 20 -8.38 -3.55 -10.32
N TRP A 21 -9.64 -3.97 -10.28
CA TRP A 21 -10.12 -5.18 -10.95
C TRP A 21 -9.98 -5.12 -12.48
N GLU A 22 -10.20 -3.95 -13.09
CA GLU A 22 -9.95 -3.73 -14.52
C GLU A 22 -8.47 -3.98 -14.87
N VAL A 23 -7.54 -3.38 -14.11
CA VAL A 23 -6.09 -3.54 -14.37
C VAL A 23 -5.62 -4.97 -14.14
N ILE A 24 -6.01 -5.62 -13.04
CA ILE A 24 -5.55 -6.98 -12.76
C ILE A 24 -6.19 -8.01 -13.71
N SER A 25 -7.44 -7.82 -14.13
CA SER A 25 -8.08 -8.70 -15.11
C SER A 25 -7.37 -8.60 -16.46
N ASP A 26 -7.00 -7.38 -16.88
CA ASP A 26 -6.19 -7.17 -18.07
C ASP A 26 -4.81 -7.85 -17.97
N GLU A 27 -4.13 -7.76 -16.82
CA GLU A 27 -2.83 -8.43 -16.60
C GLU A 27 -2.93 -9.96 -16.66
N HIS A 28 -4.03 -10.52 -16.14
CA HIS A 28 -4.32 -11.95 -16.16
C HIS A 28 -5.00 -12.44 -17.44
N GLY A 29 -5.29 -11.56 -18.40
CA GLY A 29 -5.96 -11.92 -19.65
C GLY A 29 -7.41 -12.38 -19.47
N ILE A 30 -8.09 -11.90 -18.43
CA ILE A 30 -9.49 -12.21 -18.13
C ILE A 30 -10.38 -11.13 -18.74
N ASP A 31 -11.34 -11.55 -19.56
CA ASP A 31 -12.31 -10.65 -20.16
C ASP A 31 -13.45 -10.29 -19.18
N PRO A 32 -14.32 -9.32 -19.52
CA PRO A 32 -15.48 -8.98 -18.70
C PRO A 32 -16.49 -10.12 -18.46
N THR A 33 -16.43 -11.20 -19.25
CA THR A 33 -17.29 -12.39 -19.10
C THR A 33 -16.71 -13.43 -18.15
N GLY A 34 -15.46 -13.22 -17.71
CA GLY A 34 -14.68 -14.11 -16.87
C GLY A 34 -13.92 -15.18 -17.66
N ALA A 35 -13.91 -15.13 -18.99
CA ALA A 35 -13.17 -16.08 -19.82
C ALA A 35 -11.69 -15.67 -19.93
N TYR A 36 -10.80 -16.67 -19.90
CA TYR A 36 -9.38 -16.47 -20.11
C TYR A 36 -9.03 -16.44 -21.61
N HIS A 37 -8.38 -15.36 -22.02
CA HIS A 37 -7.87 -15.13 -23.37
C HIS A 37 -6.38 -14.70 -23.36
N GLY A 38 -5.66 -15.07 -22.30
CA GLY A 38 -4.25 -14.75 -22.15
C GLY A 38 -3.33 -15.58 -23.06
N ASP A 39 -2.07 -15.18 -23.09
CA ASP A 39 -1.02 -15.69 -23.96
C ASP A 39 0.15 -16.35 -23.20
N SER A 40 0.08 -16.37 -21.87
CA SER A 40 1.15 -16.86 -20.99
C SER A 40 0.63 -17.70 -19.84
N ASP A 41 1.21 -18.89 -19.65
CA ASP A 41 0.86 -19.80 -18.55
C ASP A 41 1.09 -19.17 -17.16
N LEU A 42 2.02 -18.22 -17.04
CA LEU A 42 2.28 -17.49 -15.80
C LEU A 42 1.09 -16.64 -15.33
N GLN A 43 0.17 -16.27 -16.24
CA GLN A 43 -1.05 -15.55 -15.88
C GLN A 43 -2.02 -16.43 -15.09
N LEU A 44 -2.00 -17.75 -15.30
CA LEU A 44 -2.89 -18.68 -14.61
C LEU A 44 -2.26 -19.29 -13.35
N GLU A 45 -0.92 -19.28 -13.21
CA GLU A 45 -0.22 -19.95 -12.11
C GLU A 45 -0.74 -19.55 -10.70
N ARG A 46 -1.09 -18.28 -10.52
CA ARG A 46 -1.56 -17.73 -9.23
C ARG A 46 -2.90 -17.00 -9.32
N ILE A 47 -3.71 -17.33 -10.33
CA ILE A 47 -5.01 -16.67 -10.53
C ILE A 47 -5.99 -16.91 -9.37
N ASN A 48 -5.86 -18.06 -8.69
CA ASN A 48 -6.65 -18.45 -7.53
C ASN A 48 -6.48 -17.54 -6.30
N VAL A 49 -5.48 -16.65 -6.29
CA VAL A 49 -5.28 -15.67 -5.22
C VAL A 49 -6.44 -14.68 -5.17
N TYR A 50 -6.85 -14.14 -6.32
CA TYR A 50 -7.88 -13.12 -6.42
C TYR A 50 -9.18 -13.62 -7.04
N TYR A 51 -9.15 -14.70 -7.82
CA TYR A 51 -10.31 -15.23 -8.53
C TYR A 51 -10.70 -16.61 -8.01
N ASN A 52 -12.01 -16.87 -8.05
CA ASN A 52 -12.58 -18.21 -7.95
C ASN A 52 -12.75 -18.78 -9.35
N GLU A 53 -12.34 -20.02 -9.56
CA GLU A 53 -12.66 -20.75 -10.78
C GLU A 53 -14.08 -21.32 -10.66
N ALA A 54 -14.97 -20.85 -11.53
CA ALA A 54 -16.34 -21.33 -11.67
C ALA A 54 -16.46 -22.36 -12.80
N ALA A 55 -17.57 -23.10 -12.81
CA ALA A 55 -17.85 -24.07 -13.86
C ALA A 55 -17.79 -23.44 -15.26
N GLY A 56 -17.15 -24.14 -16.20
CA GLY A 56 -17.00 -23.67 -17.58
C GLY A 56 -15.76 -22.80 -17.85
N GLY A 57 -14.74 -22.86 -16.99
CA GLY A 57 -13.47 -22.14 -17.20
C GLY A 57 -13.60 -20.63 -17.02
N LYS A 58 -14.58 -20.20 -16.20
CA LYS A 58 -14.82 -18.79 -15.90
C LYS A 58 -14.21 -18.40 -14.57
N TYR A 59 -13.54 -17.25 -14.53
CA TYR A 59 -12.91 -16.71 -13.33
C TYR A 59 -13.75 -15.57 -12.75
N VAL A 60 -14.05 -15.66 -11.47
CA VAL A 60 -14.91 -14.71 -10.75
C VAL A 60 -14.11 -14.04 -9.62
N PRO A 61 -13.99 -12.70 -9.59
CA PRO A 61 -13.36 -11.94 -8.53
C PRO A 61 -13.88 -12.29 -7.14
N ARG A 62 -12.95 -12.49 -6.20
CA ARG A 62 -13.26 -12.63 -4.77
C ARG A 62 -13.36 -11.25 -4.13
N ALA A 63 -14.38 -10.49 -4.52
CA ALA A 63 -14.60 -9.13 -4.06
C ALA A 63 -15.95 -8.95 -3.36
N VAL A 64 -15.96 -8.16 -2.29
CA VAL A 64 -17.16 -7.72 -1.57
C VAL A 64 -17.26 -6.21 -1.73
N LEU A 65 -18.43 -5.75 -2.20
CA LEU A 65 -18.72 -4.34 -2.43
C LEU A 65 -19.73 -3.88 -1.38
N VAL A 66 -19.37 -2.87 -0.60
CA VAL A 66 -20.21 -2.31 0.46
C VAL A 66 -20.41 -0.83 0.17
N ASP A 67 -21.65 -0.38 0.17
CA ASP A 67 -21.97 1.05 0.14
C ASP A 67 -23.28 1.31 0.86
N LEU A 68 -23.38 2.46 1.51
CA LEU A 68 -24.64 2.96 2.06
C LEU A 68 -25.44 3.72 0.98
N GLU A 69 -24.78 4.12 -0.12
CA GLU A 69 -25.40 4.77 -1.27
C GLU A 69 -25.67 3.78 -2.41
N PRO A 70 -26.92 3.55 -2.82
CA PRO A 70 -27.24 2.60 -3.89
C PRO A 70 -26.72 3.03 -5.27
N GLY A 71 -26.59 4.33 -5.52
CA GLY A 71 -26.14 4.87 -6.81
C GLY A 71 -24.69 4.51 -7.18
N THR A 72 -23.83 4.26 -6.19
CA THR A 72 -22.47 3.78 -6.44
C THR A 72 -22.49 2.38 -7.05
N MET A 73 -23.41 1.52 -6.62
CA MET A 73 -23.52 0.15 -7.13
C MET A 73 -23.92 0.13 -8.61
N ASP A 74 -24.83 1.01 -9.04
CA ASP A 74 -25.21 1.15 -10.45
C ASP A 74 -24.04 1.64 -11.32
N SER A 75 -23.23 2.55 -10.78
CA SER A 75 -22.03 3.05 -11.45
C SER A 75 -20.97 1.96 -11.60
N VAL A 76 -20.78 1.10 -10.59
CA VAL A 76 -19.86 -0.04 -10.68
C VAL A 76 -20.38 -1.12 -11.63
N ARG A 77 -21.69 -1.45 -11.59
CA ARG A 77 -22.31 -2.45 -12.48
C ARG A 77 -22.33 -2.03 -13.95
N SER A 78 -22.43 -0.74 -14.22
CA SER A 78 -22.32 -0.18 -15.57
C SER A 78 -20.87 -0.04 -16.05
N GLY A 79 -19.89 -0.24 -15.17
CA GLY A 79 -18.47 -0.24 -15.51
C GLY A 79 -18.07 -1.42 -16.40
N PRO A 80 -16.90 -1.37 -17.07
CA PRO A 80 -16.49 -2.37 -18.06
C PRO A 80 -16.44 -3.79 -17.50
N PHE A 81 -16.08 -3.95 -16.22
CA PHE A 81 -15.99 -5.22 -15.51
C PHE A 81 -17.11 -5.42 -14.47
N GLY A 82 -18.16 -4.60 -14.50
CA GLY A 82 -19.24 -4.62 -13.49
C GLY A 82 -20.05 -5.92 -13.45
N GLN A 83 -20.16 -6.63 -14.58
CA GLN A 83 -20.87 -7.90 -14.70
C GLN A 83 -20.07 -9.10 -14.17
N LEU A 84 -18.78 -8.90 -13.87
CA LEU A 84 -17.89 -9.95 -13.41
C LEU A 84 -18.10 -10.28 -11.92
N PHE A 85 -18.64 -9.35 -11.14
CA PHE A 85 -18.86 -9.51 -9.70
C PHE A 85 -20.09 -10.38 -9.40
N ARG A 86 -19.96 -11.29 -8.45
CA ARG A 86 -21.08 -12.13 -8.00
C ARG A 86 -22.09 -11.30 -7.17
N PRO A 87 -23.40 -11.44 -7.43
CA PRO A 87 -24.45 -10.79 -6.62
C PRO A 87 -24.46 -11.22 -5.14
N ASP A 88 -24.00 -12.44 -4.84
CA ASP A 88 -24.22 -13.10 -3.55
C ASP A 88 -23.00 -13.09 -2.60
N ASN A 89 -22.01 -12.22 -2.83
CA ASN A 89 -20.76 -12.23 -2.05
C ASN A 89 -20.94 -11.69 -0.61
N PHE A 90 -21.57 -12.49 0.26
CA PHE A 90 -21.50 -12.38 1.73
C PHE A 90 -20.62 -13.52 2.31
N VAL A 91 -19.87 -13.18 3.36
CA VAL A 91 -18.53 -13.67 3.81
C VAL A 91 -18.64 -15.03 4.57
N PHE A 92 -17.63 -15.93 4.71
CA PHE A 92 -16.37 -15.88 5.52
C PHE A 92 -15.28 -16.88 5.08
N GLY A 93 -14.01 -16.60 5.43
CA GLY A 93 -12.88 -17.53 5.29
C GLY A 93 -11.61 -17.09 6.04
N GLN A 94 -10.89 -18.06 6.64
CA GLN A 94 -9.65 -17.87 7.41
C GLN A 94 -8.40 -17.79 6.50
N LEU A 95 -7.49 -16.88 6.82
CA LEU A 95 -6.29 -16.54 6.04
C LEU A 95 -5.01 -16.97 6.75
N ASN A 96 -4.08 -17.63 6.04
CA ASN A 96 -2.67 -17.72 6.45
C ASN A 96 -1.69 -17.61 5.26
N ALA A 97 -0.95 -16.49 5.27
CA ALA A 97 0.37 -16.19 4.70
C ALA A 97 0.57 -15.99 3.18
N ASP A 98 0.73 -14.71 2.77
CA ASP A 98 1.84 -14.19 1.92
C ASP A 98 2.08 -12.70 2.27
N LEU A 99 0.99 -11.97 2.51
CA LEU A 99 1.00 -10.65 3.16
C LEU A 99 1.67 -10.67 4.53
N ARG A 100 1.64 -11.80 5.25
CA ARG A 100 2.33 -11.95 6.54
C ARG A 100 3.85 -11.79 6.37
N LYS A 101 4.46 -12.30 5.30
CA LYS A 101 5.90 -12.16 5.07
C LYS A 101 6.26 -10.72 4.69
N LEU A 102 5.41 -10.05 3.91
CA LEU A 102 5.57 -8.61 3.65
C LEU A 102 5.43 -7.80 4.94
N ALA A 103 4.39 -8.06 5.73
CA ALA A 103 4.15 -7.38 7.00
C ALA A 103 5.29 -7.60 7.99
N VAL A 104 5.79 -8.82 8.16
CA VAL A 104 6.94 -9.13 9.04
C VAL A 104 8.21 -8.38 8.61
N ASN A 105 8.43 -8.21 7.30
CA ASN A 105 9.60 -7.46 6.82
C ASN A 105 9.42 -5.94 6.86
N MET A 106 8.17 -5.46 6.81
CA MET A 106 7.86 -4.02 6.66
C MET A 106 7.44 -3.34 7.96
N VAL A 107 6.95 -4.10 8.94
CA VAL A 107 6.38 -3.59 10.19
C VAL A 107 7.26 -4.05 11.35
N PRO A 108 8.27 -3.26 11.74
CA PRO A 108 9.07 -3.57 12.93
C PRO A 108 8.25 -3.40 14.21
N PHE A 109 7.35 -2.42 14.24
CA PHE A 109 6.50 -2.11 15.39
C PHE A 109 5.02 -2.17 15.03
N PRO A 110 4.15 -2.80 15.83
CA PRO A 110 2.74 -3.01 15.48
C PRO A 110 1.97 -1.72 15.16
N ARG A 111 2.26 -0.59 15.82
CA ARG A 111 1.58 0.70 15.57
C ARG A 111 2.11 1.42 14.33
N LEU A 112 3.36 1.17 13.94
CA LEU A 112 4.04 1.85 12.83
C LEU A 112 3.92 1.05 11.52
N HIS A 113 2.69 0.88 11.05
CA HIS A 113 2.35 0.11 9.84
C HIS A 113 1.77 0.98 8.72
N PHE A 114 2.00 2.30 8.76
CA PHE A 114 1.53 3.22 7.72
C PHE A 114 2.61 3.43 6.66
N PHE A 115 2.35 2.93 5.46
CA PHE A 115 3.33 2.98 4.38
C PHE A 115 3.15 4.22 3.50
N MET A 116 4.26 4.69 2.96
CA MET A 116 4.36 5.65 1.86
C MET A 116 4.56 4.88 0.55
N PRO A 117 3.50 4.67 -0.26
CA PRO A 117 3.65 4.07 -1.57
C PRO A 117 4.20 5.10 -2.55
N GLY A 118 5.02 4.62 -3.49
CA GLY A 118 5.52 5.37 -4.62
C GLY A 118 5.48 4.52 -5.88
N PHE A 119 5.44 5.17 -7.04
CA PHE A 119 5.47 4.47 -8.32
C PHE A 119 6.37 5.21 -9.31
N ALA A 120 7.14 4.45 -10.07
CA ALA A 120 7.95 4.94 -11.17
C ALA A 120 7.76 4.04 -12.39
N PRO A 121 7.61 4.60 -13.60
CA PRO A 121 7.60 6.03 -13.92
C PRO A 121 6.21 6.66 -13.76
N LEU A 122 6.17 7.94 -13.38
CA LEU A 122 4.95 8.77 -13.52
C LEU A 122 4.98 9.47 -14.88
N THR A 123 4.49 8.79 -15.91
CA THR A 123 4.38 9.37 -17.26
C THR A 123 2.93 9.62 -17.63
N SER A 124 2.66 10.78 -18.23
CA SER A 124 1.38 11.03 -18.89
C SER A 124 1.25 10.15 -20.14
N ARG A 125 0.01 9.84 -20.54
CA ARG A 125 -0.31 8.96 -21.68
C ARG A 125 0.35 9.40 -23.01
N GLY A 126 0.61 10.70 -23.18
CA GLY A 126 1.24 11.25 -24.40
C GLY A 126 2.77 11.20 -24.42
N SER A 127 3.42 11.25 -23.26
CA SER A 127 4.90 11.33 -23.16
C SER A 127 5.58 9.96 -23.02
N GLN A 128 4.79 8.90 -22.82
CA GLN A 128 5.25 7.54 -22.55
C GLN A 128 6.07 6.92 -23.69
N GLN A 129 5.82 7.31 -24.95
CA GLN A 129 6.52 6.75 -26.12
C GLN A 129 7.95 7.30 -26.32
N TYR A 130 8.27 8.45 -25.73
CA TYR A 130 9.53 9.17 -25.99
C TYR A 130 10.60 8.97 -24.91
N ARG A 131 10.28 8.30 -23.80
CA ARG A 131 11.20 8.14 -22.67
C ARG A 131 11.75 6.71 -22.61
N ALA A 132 13.03 6.56 -22.92
CA ALA A 132 13.75 5.32 -22.66
C ALA A 132 14.04 5.24 -21.16
N LEU A 133 13.33 4.37 -20.45
CA LEU A 133 13.54 4.16 -19.02
C LEU A 133 14.69 3.19 -18.80
N THR A 134 15.52 3.44 -17.80
CA THR A 134 16.61 2.56 -17.37
C THR A 134 16.46 2.22 -15.89
N VAL A 135 17.11 1.16 -15.42
CA VAL A 135 17.06 0.75 -14.00
C VAL A 135 17.58 1.85 -13.06
N PRO A 136 18.69 2.57 -13.37
CA PRO A 136 19.14 3.70 -12.56
C PRO A 136 18.11 4.84 -12.48
N GLU A 137 17.47 5.18 -13.60
CA GLU A 137 16.44 6.23 -13.62
C GLU A 137 15.19 5.84 -12.82
N LEU A 138 14.75 4.58 -12.89
CA LEU A 138 13.64 4.07 -12.08
C LEU A 138 13.99 4.14 -10.60
N THR A 139 15.20 3.72 -10.25
CA THR A 139 15.69 3.75 -8.87
C THR A 139 15.74 5.18 -8.33
N GLN A 140 16.26 6.12 -9.10
CA GLN A 140 16.30 7.53 -8.70
C GLN A 140 14.89 8.12 -8.54
N GLN A 141 13.97 7.82 -9.44
CA GLN A 141 12.59 8.31 -9.37
C GLN A 141 11.82 7.71 -8.19
N MET A 142 12.05 6.45 -7.83
CA MET A 142 11.38 5.83 -6.68
C MET A 142 11.65 6.55 -5.36
N PHE A 143 12.86 7.08 -5.17
CA PHE A 143 13.26 7.83 -3.97
C PHE A 143 13.06 9.35 -4.11
N ASP A 144 12.47 9.83 -5.22
CA ASP A 144 12.12 11.24 -5.36
C ASP A 144 10.80 11.53 -4.63
N ALA A 145 10.76 12.63 -3.87
CA ALA A 145 9.57 13.03 -3.12
C ALA A 145 8.36 13.27 -4.04
N LYS A 146 8.59 13.65 -5.30
CA LYS A 146 7.55 13.90 -6.31
C LYS A 146 6.82 12.64 -6.77
N ASN A 147 7.42 11.47 -6.56
CA ASN A 147 6.85 10.19 -6.98
C ASN A 147 6.13 9.46 -5.86
N MET A 148 6.11 10.04 -4.65
CA MET A 148 5.36 9.53 -3.52
C MET A 148 3.87 9.83 -3.69
N MET A 149 3.03 8.85 -3.37
CA MET A 149 1.57 9.00 -3.34
C MET A 149 1.09 9.58 -2.00
N ALA A 150 1.96 9.59 -0.98
CA ALA A 150 1.75 10.31 0.26
C ALA A 150 2.41 11.69 0.16
N ALA A 151 1.67 12.75 0.49
CA ALA A 151 2.15 14.13 0.48
C ALA A 151 3.02 14.43 1.73
N CYS A 152 4.20 13.81 1.78
CA CYS A 152 5.26 13.97 2.78
C CYS A 152 6.62 13.97 2.07
N ASP A 153 7.60 14.71 2.57
CA ASP A 153 8.98 14.65 2.06
C ASP A 153 9.76 13.54 2.79
N PRO A 154 10.20 12.47 2.12
CA PRO A 154 10.94 11.40 2.76
C PRO A 154 12.28 11.85 3.38
N ARG A 155 12.82 13.01 2.96
CA ARG A 155 14.08 13.56 3.47
C ARG A 155 13.95 14.17 4.85
N HIS A 156 12.74 14.49 5.30
CA HIS A 156 12.50 15.00 6.66
C HIS A 156 12.45 13.90 7.72
N GLY A 157 12.54 12.63 7.32
CA GLY A 157 12.54 11.49 8.22
C GLY A 157 13.59 10.45 7.85
N ARG A 158 13.45 9.27 8.46
CA ARG A 158 14.27 8.09 8.18
C ARG A 158 13.39 6.93 7.77
N TYR A 159 13.87 6.13 6.84
CA TYR A 159 13.24 4.87 6.45
C TYR A 159 13.55 3.80 7.48
N LEU A 160 12.49 3.25 8.09
CA LEU A 160 12.54 2.05 8.91
C LEU A 160 12.78 0.84 8.01
N THR A 161 11.89 0.63 7.04
CA THR A 161 11.94 -0.49 6.10
C THR A 161 11.49 -0.04 4.72
N VAL A 162 12.01 -0.68 3.68
CA VAL A 162 11.69 -0.37 2.29
C VAL A 162 11.51 -1.67 1.51
N ALA A 163 10.43 -1.76 0.74
CA ALA A 163 10.26 -2.78 -0.28
C ALA A 163 10.16 -2.13 -1.66
N CYS A 164 11.01 -2.57 -2.58
CA CYS A 164 11.01 -2.15 -3.98
C CYS A 164 10.65 -3.34 -4.86
N ILE A 165 9.58 -3.20 -5.65
CA ILE A 165 9.11 -4.21 -6.58
C ILE A 165 9.32 -3.70 -8.00
N PHE A 166 10.33 -4.23 -8.67
CA PHE A 166 10.59 -3.97 -10.07
C PHE A 166 9.81 -4.94 -10.95
N ARG A 167 9.22 -4.43 -12.03
CA ARG A 167 8.50 -5.24 -13.02
C ARG A 167 9.07 -5.00 -14.42
N GLY A 168 9.23 -6.07 -15.19
CA GLY A 168 9.78 -6.07 -16.55
C GLY A 168 11.13 -6.77 -16.65
N ARG A 169 11.57 -7.03 -17.88
CA ARG A 169 12.84 -7.74 -18.15
C ARG A 169 14.03 -6.83 -17.85
N MET A 170 14.73 -7.12 -16.77
CA MET A 170 15.92 -6.38 -16.34
C MET A 170 16.96 -7.29 -15.68
N SER A 171 18.19 -6.81 -15.58
CA SER A 171 19.27 -7.55 -14.92
C SER A 171 19.13 -7.41 -13.40
N MET A 172 18.95 -8.52 -12.69
CA MET A 172 18.92 -8.53 -11.22
C MET A 172 20.18 -7.92 -10.62
N LYS A 173 21.34 -8.19 -11.22
CA LYS A 173 22.62 -7.62 -10.80
C LYS A 173 22.62 -6.09 -10.86
N GLU A 174 22.05 -5.51 -11.92
CA GLU A 174 21.99 -4.05 -12.07
C GLU A 174 21.05 -3.43 -11.05
N VAL A 175 19.91 -4.09 -10.76
CA VAL A 175 18.96 -3.67 -9.71
C VAL A 175 19.65 -3.65 -8.35
N ASP A 176 20.34 -4.72 -7.98
CA ASP A 176 21.02 -4.83 -6.68
C ASP A 176 22.15 -3.79 -6.54
N GLU A 177 22.94 -3.57 -7.60
CA GLU A 177 23.98 -2.54 -7.63
C GLU A 177 23.41 -1.13 -7.45
N GLN A 178 22.29 -0.80 -8.12
CA GLN A 178 21.66 0.52 -7.99
C GLN A 178 21.04 0.72 -6.61
N MET A 179 20.42 -0.30 -6.03
CA MET A 179 19.83 -0.22 -4.70
C MET A 179 20.90 -0.05 -3.61
N LEU A 180 22.02 -0.78 -3.72
CA LEU A 180 23.18 -0.60 -2.83
C LEU A 180 23.79 0.80 -2.98
N ASN A 181 23.88 1.32 -4.20
CA ASN A 181 24.36 2.67 -4.46
C ASN A 181 23.49 3.75 -3.79
N VAL A 182 22.16 3.61 -3.83
CA VAL A 182 21.25 4.52 -3.14
C VAL A 182 21.44 4.43 -1.63
N GLN A 183 21.49 3.22 -1.08
CA GLN A 183 21.67 3.02 0.36
C GLN A 183 22.98 3.65 0.86
N ASN A 184 24.08 3.47 0.13
CA ASN A 184 25.39 4.03 0.50
C ASN A 184 25.45 5.56 0.37
N LYS A 185 24.81 6.13 -0.64
CA LYS A 185 24.77 7.59 -0.83
C LYS A 185 23.90 8.30 0.20
N ASN A 186 22.83 7.63 0.63
CA ASN A 186 21.77 8.18 1.46
C ASN A 186 21.70 7.49 2.83
N SER A 187 22.81 6.96 3.34
CA SER A 187 22.83 6.12 4.55
C SER A 187 22.20 6.80 5.76
N SER A 188 22.35 8.13 5.89
CA SER A 188 21.74 8.94 6.95
C SER A 188 20.20 8.95 6.96
N TYR A 189 19.57 8.62 5.83
CA TYR A 189 18.12 8.55 5.70
C TYR A 189 17.57 7.14 5.97
N PHE A 190 18.43 6.15 6.23
CA PHE A 190 18.03 4.81 6.65
C PHE A 190 18.39 4.64 8.12
N VAL A 191 17.54 3.98 8.89
CA VAL A 191 17.90 3.64 10.28
C VAL A 191 19.05 2.62 10.31
N GLU A 192 20.03 2.86 11.16
CA GLU A 192 21.25 2.04 11.25
C GLU A 192 21.03 0.75 12.06
N TRP A 193 20.10 0.78 13.01
CA TRP A 193 19.80 -0.34 13.93
C TRP A 193 18.98 -1.46 13.27
N ILE A 194 18.33 -1.22 12.12
CA ILE A 194 17.76 -2.29 11.29
C ILE A 194 18.74 -2.63 10.16
N PRO A 195 19.55 -3.70 10.29
CA PRO A 195 20.41 -4.12 9.20
C PRO A 195 19.59 -4.63 8.00
N ASN A 196 20.03 -4.30 6.79
CA ASN A 196 19.43 -4.80 5.53
C ASN A 196 17.91 -4.55 5.42
N ASN A 197 17.50 -3.31 5.76
CA ASN A 197 16.12 -2.85 5.78
C ASN A 197 15.46 -2.64 4.40
N ILE A 198 16.23 -2.78 3.33
CA ILE A 198 15.73 -2.71 1.95
C ILE A 198 15.52 -4.13 1.41
N LYS A 199 14.33 -4.40 0.88
CA LYS A 199 14.00 -5.65 0.16
C LYS A 199 13.67 -5.33 -1.30
N THR A 200 14.34 -6.01 -2.21
CA THR A 200 14.11 -5.91 -3.65
C THR A 200 13.39 -7.16 -4.14
N ALA A 201 12.43 -6.98 -5.04
CA ALA A 201 11.78 -8.05 -5.77
C ALA A 201 11.74 -7.69 -7.25
N VAL A 202 11.98 -8.66 -8.13
CA VAL A 202 11.91 -8.50 -9.58
C VAL A 202 10.86 -9.46 -10.12
N CYS A 203 9.93 -8.94 -10.92
CA CYS A 203 8.91 -9.70 -11.63
C CYS A 203 9.11 -9.51 -13.14
N ASP A 204 9.15 -10.61 -13.88
CA ASP A 204 9.42 -10.56 -15.33
C ASP A 204 8.24 -9.99 -16.14
N ILE A 205 7.02 -9.99 -15.59
CA ILE A 205 5.81 -9.50 -16.24
C ILE A 205 5.63 -8.00 -15.96
N PRO A 206 5.86 -7.11 -16.95
CA PRO A 206 5.63 -5.69 -16.78
C PRO A 206 4.13 -5.34 -16.80
N PRO A 207 3.73 -4.19 -16.25
CA PRO A 207 2.35 -3.73 -16.33
C PRO A 207 2.00 -3.28 -17.76
N ARG A 208 0.70 -3.25 -18.06
CA ARG A 208 0.18 -2.90 -19.40
C ARG A 208 0.65 -1.51 -19.84
N GLY A 209 1.24 -1.45 -21.04
CA GLY A 209 1.71 -0.21 -21.67
C GLY A 209 3.12 0.22 -21.27
N LEU A 210 3.74 -0.39 -20.25
CA LEU A 210 5.12 -0.11 -19.86
C LEU A 210 6.00 -1.33 -20.12
N LYS A 211 7.27 -1.10 -20.45
CA LYS A 211 8.27 -2.18 -20.57
C LYS A 211 8.92 -2.48 -19.22
N MET A 212 9.05 -1.46 -18.38
CA MET A 212 9.60 -1.54 -17.04
C MET A 212 8.87 -0.58 -16.11
N SER A 213 8.68 -0.98 -14.87
CA SER A 213 8.18 -0.13 -13.80
C SER A 213 8.81 -0.54 -12.48
N ALA A 214 8.71 0.33 -11.48
CA ALA A 214 9.11 0.04 -10.13
C ALA A 214 8.08 0.62 -9.15
N THR A 215 7.64 -0.21 -8.22
CA THR A 215 6.74 0.16 -7.14
C THR A 215 7.53 0.22 -5.85
N PHE A 216 7.41 1.34 -5.14
CA PHE A 216 8.07 1.60 -3.89
C PHE A 216 7.05 1.50 -2.75
N ILE A 217 7.44 0.85 -1.67
CA ILE A 217 6.70 0.81 -0.41
C ILE A 217 7.69 1.15 0.69
N GLY A 218 7.61 2.35 1.23
CA GLY A 218 8.47 2.79 2.33
C GLY A 218 7.71 2.87 3.63
N ASN A 219 8.24 2.27 4.69
CA ASN A 219 7.87 2.64 6.06
C ASN A 219 8.85 3.72 6.52
N SER A 220 8.39 4.98 6.56
CA SER A 220 9.23 6.14 6.88
C SER A 220 8.59 6.93 8.01
N THR A 221 9.42 7.45 8.91
CA THR A 221 8.99 8.35 9.98
C THR A 221 8.43 9.67 9.43
N ALA A 222 8.72 10.03 8.17
CA ALA A 222 8.18 11.21 7.51
C ALA A 222 6.65 11.19 7.35
N ILE A 223 6.00 10.02 7.45
CA ILE A 223 4.54 9.91 7.42
C ILE A 223 3.87 10.73 8.54
N GLN A 224 4.60 11.04 9.61
CA GLN A 224 4.12 11.90 10.69
C GLN A 224 3.64 13.29 10.19
N GLU A 225 4.19 13.81 9.08
CA GLU A 225 3.72 15.08 8.49
C GLU A 225 2.27 15.02 8.04
N LEU A 226 1.84 13.86 7.50
CA LEU A 226 0.46 13.65 7.08
C LEU A 226 -0.47 13.68 8.28
N PHE A 227 -0.09 13.00 9.38
CA PHE A 227 -0.85 12.98 10.61
C PHE A 227 -0.88 14.34 11.30
N LYS A 228 0.25 15.05 11.36
CA LYS A 228 0.32 16.44 11.88
C LYS A 228 -0.65 17.36 11.15
N ARG A 229 -0.70 17.30 9.81
CA ARG A 229 -1.62 18.09 9.00
C ARG A 229 -3.09 17.78 9.30
N ILE A 230 -3.44 16.50 9.48
CA ILE A 230 -4.81 16.10 9.84
C ILE A 230 -5.14 16.56 11.26
N SER A 231 -4.22 16.38 12.20
CA SER A 231 -4.35 16.81 13.60
C SER A 231 -4.61 18.32 13.70
N GLU A 232 -3.82 19.14 13.03
CA GLU A 232 -4.01 20.60 13.02
C GLU A 232 -5.40 21.02 12.49
N GLN A 233 -5.88 20.40 11.42
CA GLN A 233 -7.20 20.66 10.87
C GLN A 233 -8.31 20.20 11.82
N PHE A 234 -8.15 19.02 12.41
CA PHE A 234 -9.07 18.46 13.39
C PHE A 234 -9.17 19.36 14.62
N THR A 235 -8.04 19.70 15.26
CA THR A 235 -8.00 20.56 16.44
C THR A 235 -8.61 21.95 16.15
N ALA A 236 -8.38 22.52 14.96
CA ALA A 236 -8.96 23.81 14.57
C ALA A 236 -10.50 23.77 14.49
N MET A 237 -11.07 22.66 14.02
CA MET A 237 -12.52 22.43 13.95
C MET A 237 -13.11 22.09 15.31
N PHE A 238 -12.47 21.16 16.04
CA PHE A 238 -12.92 20.65 17.33
C PHE A 238 -12.88 21.72 18.42
N ARG A 239 -11.86 22.60 18.43
CA ARG A 239 -11.79 23.76 19.35
C ARG A 239 -13.01 24.68 19.23
N ARG A 240 -13.62 24.77 18.03
CA ARG A 240 -14.82 25.57 17.79
C ARG A 240 -16.12 24.78 17.97
N LYS A 241 -16.03 23.48 18.29
CA LYS A 241 -17.15 22.53 18.33
C LYS A 241 -18.00 22.57 17.06
N ALA A 242 -17.37 22.87 15.92
CA ALA A 242 -18.08 22.99 14.64
C ALA A 242 -18.56 21.60 14.20
N PHE A 243 -19.82 21.48 13.80
CA PHE A 243 -20.48 20.24 13.36
C PHE A 243 -20.53 19.09 14.38
N LEU A 244 -20.16 19.31 15.63
CA LEU A 244 -20.11 18.26 16.66
C LEU A 244 -21.47 17.59 16.92
N HIS A 245 -22.56 18.38 16.84
CA HIS A 245 -23.92 17.90 17.06
C HIS A 245 -24.38 16.79 16.09
N TRP A 246 -23.79 16.70 14.89
CA TRP A 246 -24.10 15.61 13.95
C TRP A 246 -23.61 14.26 14.47
N TYR A 247 -22.52 14.25 15.23
CA TYR A 247 -21.94 13.02 15.78
C TYR A 247 -22.59 12.67 17.12
N THR A 248 -22.76 13.67 18.01
CA THR A 248 -23.41 13.43 19.30
C THR A 248 -24.89 13.09 19.16
N GLY A 249 -25.55 13.54 18.08
CA GLY A 249 -26.92 13.17 17.76
C GLY A 249 -27.10 11.70 17.38
N GLU A 250 -26.06 11.06 16.85
CA GLU A 250 -26.03 9.64 16.51
C GLU A 250 -25.53 8.75 17.66
N GLY A 251 -25.25 9.36 18.83
CA GLY A 251 -24.89 8.65 20.07
C GLY A 251 -23.40 8.64 20.43
N MET A 252 -22.55 9.38 19.72
CA MET A 252 -21.14 9.56 20.11
C MET A 252 -20.98 10.54 21.27
N ASP A 253 -19.92 10.37 22.06
CA ASP A 253 -19.55 11.29 23.13
C ASP A 253 -18.37 12.21 22.72
N GLU A 254 -18.31 13.43 23.25
CA GLU A 254 -17.19 14.35 23.02
C GLU A 254 -15.86 13.75 23.52
N MET A 255 -15.92 12.85 24.51
CA MET A 255 -14.74 12.14 25.03
C MET A 255 -14.09 11.26 23.96
N GLU A 256 -14.87 10.62 23.08
CA GLU A 256 -14.34 9.77 21.99
C GLU A 256 -13.48 10.58 21.00
N PHE A 257 -13.84 11.85 20.77
CA PHE A 257 -13.06 12.77 19.93
C PHE A 257 -11.71 13.11 20.57
N THR A 258 -11.71 13.31 21.88
CA THR A 258 -10.50 13.63 22.66
C THR A 258 -9.56 12.42 22.71
N GLU A 259 -10.10 11.21 22.89
CA GLU A 259 -9.33 9.97 22.85
C GLU A 259 -8.71 9.72 21.48
N ALA A 260 -9.46 9.94 20.39
CA ALA A 260 -8.94 9.82 19.04
C ALA A 260 -7.82 10.84 18.73
N GLU A 261 -7.99 12.10 19.18
CA GLU A 261 -6.94 13.13 19.07
C GLU A 261 -5.68 12.74 19.83
N SER A 262 -5.83 12.27 21.08
CA SER A 262 -4.70 11.77 21.89
C SER A 262 -3.97 10.63 21.20
N ASN A 263 -4.70 9.59 20.75
CA ASN A 263 -4.12 8.43 20.10
C ASN A 263 -3.34 8.78 18.81
N MET A 264 -3.83 9.76 18.05
CA MET A 264 -3.14 10.26 16.86
C MET A 264 -1.86 11.02 17.22
N ASN A 265 -1.89 11.84 18.27
CA ASN A 265 -0.71 12.57 18.75
C ASN A 265 0.35 11.64 19.35
N ASP A 266 -0.09 10.57 20.03
CA ASP A 266 0.80 9.52 20.52
C ASP A 266 1.49 8.80 19.36
N LEU A 267 0.75 8.46 18.29
CA LEU A 267 1.33 7.86 17.09
C LEU A 267 2.39 8.77 16.42
N VAL A 268 2.12 10.08 16.35
CA VAL A 268 3.09 11.07 15.83
C VAL A 268 4.34 11.11 16.71
N SER A 269 4.17 11.04 18.03
CA SER A 269 5.29 11.05 18.99
C SER A 269 6.14 9.78 18.88
N GLU A 270 5.52 8.62 18.66
CA GLU A 270 6.24 7.37 18.39
C GLU A 270 7.11 7.48 17.13
N TYR A 271 6.57 7.99 16.02
CA TYR A 271 7.37 8.20 14.81
C TYR A 271 8.54 9.16 15.04
N GLN A 272 8.35 10.20 15.87
CA GLN A 272 9.42 11.14 16.21
C GLN A 272 10.51 10.46 17.06
N GLN A 273 10.13 9.65 18.04
CA GLN A 273 11.07 8.90 18.88
C GLN A 273 12.01 8.03 18.03
N TYR A 274 11.47 7.22 17.11
CA TYR A 274 12.31 6.36 16.25
C TYR A 274 13.07 7.11 15.16
N GLN A 275 12.64 8.34 14.83
CA GLN A 275 13.39 9.19 13.92
C GLN A 275 14.69 9.68 14.57
N ASP A 276 14.62 10.03 15.85
CA ASP A 276 15.75 10.56 16.61
C ASP A 276 16.62 9.44 17.23
N ALA A 277 16.06 8.23 17.40
CA ALA A 277 16.75 7.07 17.93
C ALA A 277 18.07 6.77 17.18
N THR A 278 19.12 6.53 17.96
CA THR A 278 20.43 6.09 17.48
C THR A 278 20.74 4.67 17.94
N ALA A 279 21.64 3.98 17.23
CA ALA A 279 21.98 2.59 17.54
C ALA A 279 22.60 2.38 18.94
N GLU A 280 23.05 3.45 19.61
CA GLU A 280 23.58 3.40 20.98
C GLU A 280 22.47 3.38 22.05
N GLU A 281 21.26 3.87 21.76
CA GLU A 281 20.18 4.03 22.74
C GLU A 281 19.29 2.78 22.89
N GLU A 282 19.23 1.88 21.90
CA GLU A 282 18.44 0.64 21.99
C GLU A 282 19.18 -0.52 22.70
N GLY A 283 20.49 -0.41 22.91
CA GLY A 283 21.27 -1.43 23.61
C GLY A 283 20.91 -1.62 25.09
N GLU A 284 20.18 -0.67 25.70
CA GLU A 284 19.74 -0.72 27.10
C GLU A 284 18.24 -1.02 27.28
N GLY A 285 17.43 -0.98 26.22
CA GLY A 285 15.97 -1.13 26.30
C GLY A 285 15.43 -2.55 26.12
N GLY A 286 16.25 -3.47 25.59
CA GLY A 286 15.82 -4.83 25.23
C GLY A 286 15.72 -5.83 26.40
N GLU A 287 16.15 -5.46 27.62
CA GLU A 287 16.18 -6.39 28.76
C GLU A 287 14.96 -6.27 29.71
N GLN A 288 14.04 -5.31 29.51
CA GLN A 288 12.95 -5.07 30.49
C GLN A 288 11.58 -5.67 30.14
N GLU A 289 11.32 -6.12 28.90
CA GLU A 289 9.99 -6.64 28.55
C GLU A 289 9.81 -8.16 28.76
N ASP A 290 10.87 -8.91 29.07
CA ASP A 290 10.80 -10.39 29.20
C ASP A 290 10.53 -10.91 30.63
N GLU A 291 10.39 -10.05 31.66
CA GLU A 291 10.22 -10.49 33.06
C GLU A 291 8.78 -10.47 33.63
N GLU A 292 7.75 -10.00 32.92
CA GLU A 292 6.39 -9.89 33.51
C GLU A 292 5.43 -11.07 33.26
N HIS A 293 5.87 -12.16 32.63
CA HIS A 293 5.05 -13.37 32.46
C HIS A 293 5.78 -14.67 32.83
N ALA A 294 5.90 -14.93 34.14
CA ALA A 294 6.18 -16.25 34.70
C ALA A 294 5.28 -16.53 35.91
#